data_AF-A0A2G8KMR8-F1
#
_entry.id   AF-A0A2G8KMR8-F1
#
_cell.length_a   1.000
_cell.length_b   1.000
_cell.length_c   1.000
_cell.angle_alpha   90.00
_cell.angle_beta   90.00
_cell.angle_gamma   90.00
#
_symmetry.space_group_name_H-M   'P 1'
#
loop_
_entity.id
_entity.type
_entity.pdbx_description
1 polymer ?
#
loop_
_entity_poly.entity_id
_entity_poly.type
_entity_poly.pdbx_seq_one_letter_code
_entity_poly.pdbx_strand_id
1 'polypeptide(L)'
;MPAFAIKVDSRGESIEKKISKLDLELKKYKDQMKKMREGPSKNIVKQRAMRILKQKRTYEGQLENLRQQSFNMEQANYATQTLKDTKTTVDAMKLGVKEMKKEYKKVNLDQIEDLQDDLSDMLEMTDEVQEVLGRSYNVGEDVDEADLEAELEALGDDMFAEDDSSYLDEPINAPAAPETAPGGESMKDGVLVDEFGLPQLPAS
;
A
#
# COMPACT_ATOMS: atom_id res chain seq x y z
N MET A 1 -10.01 -14.53 -12.47
CA MET A 1 -9.68 -15.94 -12.17
C MET A 1 -9.50 -16.70 -13.47
N PRO A 2 -8.35 -17.35 -13.73
CA PRO A 2 -8.16 -18.14 -14.94
C PRO A 2 -9.19 -19.29 -15.01
N ALA A 3 -9.72 -19.58 -16.20
CA ALA A 3 -10.77 -20.59 -16.42
C ALA A 3 -10.41 -22.00 -15.90
N PHE A 4 -9.13 -22.28 -15.73
CA PHE A 4 -8.63 -23.53 -15.15
C PHE A 4 -8.81 -23.64 -13.63
N ALA A 5 -8.75 -22.54 -12.87
CA ALA A 5 -8.94 -22.56 -11.41
C ALA A 5 -10.38 -22.97 -11.05
N ILE A 6 -11.35 -22.37 -11.75
CA ILE A 6 -12.79 -22.70 -11.64
C ILE A 6 -13.05 -24.19 -11.91
N LYS A 7 -12.27 -24.80 -12.80
CA LYS A 7 -12.38 -26.22 -13.13
C LYS A 7 -11.79 -27.14 -12.05
N VAL A 8 -10.77 -26.70 -11.32
CA VAL A 8 -10.21 -27.45 -10.17
C VAL A 8 -11.17 -27.39 -8.99
N ASP A 9 -11.70 -26.20 -8.69
CA ASP A 9 -12.63 -26.00 -7.57
C ASP A 9 -13.94 -26.77 -7.77
N SER A 10 -14.55 -26.68 -8.95
CA SER A 10 -15.78 -27.45 -9.27
C SER A 10 -15.58 -28.97 -9.20
N ARG A 11 -14.40 -29.47 -9.58
CA ARG A 11 -14.05 -30.89 -9.41
C ARG A 11 -13.87 -31.25 -7.94
N GLY A 12 -13.25 -30.36 -7.15
CA GLY A 12 -13.12 -30.48 -5.70
C GLY A 12 -14.48 -30.64 -5.02
N GLU A 13 -15.40 -29.70 -5.28
CA GLU A 13 -16.76 -29.74 -4.74
C GLU A 13 -17.53 -31.02 -5.11
N SER A 14 -17.37 -31.50 -6.35
CA SER A 14 -18.00 -32.74 -6.81
C SER A 14 -17.49 -33.96 -6.03
N ILE A 15 -16.17 -34.00 -5.74
CA ILE A 15 -15.55 -35.06 -4.95
C ILE A 15 -15.97 -34.95 -3.48
N GLU A 16 -16.02 -33.75 -2.90
CA GLU A 16 -16.50 -33.54 -1.53
C GLU A 16 -17.95 -34.02 -1.36
N LYS A 17 -18.83 -33.71 -2.32
CA LYS A 17 -20.21 -34.24 -2.34
C LYS A 17 -20.25 -35.77 -2.37
N LYS A 18 -19.33 -36.43 -3.08
CA LYS A 18 -19.24 -37.91 -3.09
C LYS A 18 -18.74 -38.45 -1.75
N ILE A 19 -17.73 -37.82 -1.16
CA ILE A 19 -17.21 -38.19 0.17
C ILE A 19 -18.31 -38.10 1.22
N SER A 20 -19.07 -37.00 1.25
CA SER A 20 -20.19 -36.81 2.18
C SER A 20 -21.27 -37.90 2.05
N LYS A 21 -21.59 -38.32 0.82
CA LYS A 21 -22.52 -39.45 0.60
C LYS A 21 -21.98 -40.77 1.17
N LEU A 22 -20.70 -41.06 0.94
CA LEU A 22 -20.06 -42.27 1.45
C LEU A 22 -19.97 -42.25 2.99
N ASP A 23 -19.77 -41.09 3.62
CA ASP A 23 -19.80 -40.94 5.08
C ASP A 23 -21.17 -41.25 5.67
N LEU A 24 -22.25 -40.79 5.02
CA LEU A 24 -23.61 -41.12 5.43
C LEU A 24 -23.87 -42.63 5.33
N GLU A 25 -23.40 -43.30 4.28
CA GLU A 25 -23.49 -44.75 4.13
C GLU A 25 -22.69 -45.49 5.20
N LEU A 26 -21.44 -45.06 5.48
CA LEU A 26 -20.62 -45.64 6.54
C LEU A 26 -21.26 -45.50 7.91
N LYS A 27 -21.90 -44.37 8.19
CA LYS A 27 -22.67 -44.16 9.43
C LYS A 27 -23.81 -45.17 9.54
N LYS A 28 -24.59 -45.39 8.48
CA LYS A 28 -25.66 -46.41 8.45
C LYS A 28 -25.11 -47.82 8.72
N TYR A 29 -24.00 -48.20 8.09
CA TYR A 29 -23.38 -49.50 8.33
C TYR A 29 -22.87 -49.64 9.78
N LYS A 30 -22.27 -48.58 10.34
CA LYS A 30 -21.82 -48.54 11.74
C LYS A 30 -22.99 -48.74 12.70
N ASP A 31 -24.10 -48.05 12.49
CA ASP A 31 -25.28 -48.14 13.34
C ASP A 31 -25.99 -49.50 13.20
N GLN A 32 -26.03 -50.06 11.99
CA GLN A 32 -26.53 -51.42 11.76
C GLN A 32 -25.69 -52.45 12.52
N MET A 33 -24.35 -52.39 12.39
CA MET A 33 -23.45 -53.34 13.06
C MET A 33 -23.52 -53.24 14.59
N LYS A 34 -23.77 -52.06 15.17
CA LYS A 34 -23.95 -51.90 16.62
C LYS A 34 -25.14 -52.71 17.16
N LYS A 35 -26.19 -52.87 16.37
CA LYS A 35 -27.42 -53.62 16.74
C LYS A 35 -27.30 -55.11 16.46
N MET A 36 -26.22 -55.56 15.80
CA MET A 36 -26.01 -56.95 15.43
C MET A 36 -25.12 -57.67 16.44
N ARG A 37 -25.52 -58.89 16.80
CA ARG A 37 -24.66 -59.85 17.52
C ARG A 37 -23.47 -60.24 16.63
N GLU A 38 -22.33 -60.54 17.26
CA GLU A 38 -21.17 -61.09 16.57
C GLU A 38 -21.52 -62.39 15.83
N GLY A 39 -21.07 -62.51 14.59
CA GLY A 39 -21.32 -63.69 13.76
C GLY A 39 -21.24 -63.43 12.26
N PRO A 40 -21.53 -64.46 11.43
CA PRO A 40 -21.40 -64.40 9.97
C PRO A 40 -22.16 -63.23 9.33
N SER A 41 -23.38 -62.95 9.81
CA SER A 41 -24.20 -61.85 9.29
C SER A 41 -23.56 -60.48 9.52
N LYS A 42 -22.94 -60.25 10.70
CA LYS A 42 -22.24 -59.00 11.00
C LYS A 42 -20.96 -58.85 10.18
N ASN A 43 -20.26 -59.97 9.92
CA ASN A 43 -19.08 -59.98 9.06
C ASN A 43 -19.37 -59.57 7.62
N ILE A 44 -20.52 -59.97 7.06
CA ILE A 44 -20.94 -59.54 5.72
C ILE A 44 -21.16 -58.02 5.67
N VAL A 45 -21.83 -57.45 6.67
CA VAL A 45 -22.05 -56.00 6.78
C VAL A 45 -20.72 -55.26 6.93
N LYS A 46 -19.81 -55.78 7.76
CA LYS A 46 -18.44 -55.26 7.92
C LYS A 46 -17.67 -55.25 6.59
N GLN A 47 -17.74 -56.32 5.81
CA GLN A 47 -17.08 -56.37 4.49
C GLN A 47 -17.65 -55.34 3.51
N ARG A 48 -18.98 -55.10 3.52
CA ARG A 48 -19.59 -54.04 2.71
C ARG A 48 -19.11 -52.66 3.15
N ALA A 49 -19.10 -52.39 4.46
CA ALA A 49 -18.58 -51.14 5.01
C ALA A 49 -17.11 -50.90 4.64
N MET A 50 -16.28 -51.94 4.64
CA MET A 50 -14.87 -51.85 4.23
C MET A 50 -14.70 -51.46 2.76
N ARG A 51 -15.59 -51.90 1.86
CA ARG A 51 -15.56 -51.49 0.44
C ARG A 51 -15.89 -50.00 0.29
N ILE A 52 -16.91 -49.52 1.00
CA ILE A 52 -17.29 -48.09 1.01
C ILE A 52 -16.16 -47.25 1.60
N LEU A 53 -15.53 -47.69 2.68
CA LEU A 53 -14.40 -47.01 3.29
C LEU A 53 -13.20 -46.91 2.33
N LYS A 54 -12.90 -47.98 1.59
CA LYS A 54 -11.85 -47.97 0.57
C LYS A 54 -12.17 -46.95 -0.53
N GLN A 55 -13.41 -46.92 -1.00
CA GLN A 55 -13.86 -45.95 -2.00
C GLN A 55 -13.77 -44.51 -1.49
N LYS A 56 -14.14 -44.26 -0.22
CA LYS A 56 -14.01 -42.97 0.42
C LYS A 56 -12.56 -42.51 0.44
N ARG A 57 -11.63 -43.36 0.90
CA ARG A 57 -10.19 -43.05 0.92
C ARG A 57 -9.63 -42.71 -0.45
N THR A 58 -10.09 -43.37 -1.51
CA THR A 58 -9.69 -43.02 -2.88
C THR A 58 -10.12 -41.59 -3.24
N TYR A 59 -11.35 -41.20 -2.90
CA TYR A 59 -11.84 -39.85 -3.16
C TYR A 59 -11.16 -38.80 -2.27
N GLU A 60 -10.88 -39.10 -1.01
CA GLU A 60 -10.09 -38.23 -0.13
C GLU A 60 -8.70 -37.96 -0.72
N GLY A 61 -8.03 -39.00 -1.25
CA GLY A 61 -6.75 -38.82 -1.95
C GLY A 61 -6.87 -38.01 -3.25
N GLN A 62 -7.97 -38.15 -4.00
CA GLN A 62 -8.21 -37.30 -5.18
C GLN A 62 -8.43 -35.83 -4.79
N LEU A 63 -9.15 -35.58 -3.70
CA LEU A 63 -9.39 -34.24 -3.18
C LEU A 63 -8.09 -33.58 -2.75
N GLU A 64 -7.23 -34.32 -2.04
CA GLU A 64 -5.93 -33.81 -1.61
C GLU A 64 -5.05 -33.42 -2.80
N ASN A 65 -4.99 -34.26 -3.83
CA ASN A 65 -4.27 -33.93 -5.07
C ASN A 65 -4.82 -32.67 -5.76
N LEU A 66 -6.13 -32.44 -5.72
CA LEU A 66 -6.73 -31.23 -6.28
C LEU A 66 -6.42 -29.99 -5.42
N ARG A 67 -6.40 -30.13 -4.10
CA ARG A 67 -6.02 -29.04 -3.18
C ARG A 67 -4.58 -28.62 -3.41
N GLN A 68 -3.66 -29.57 -3.57
CA GLN A 68 -2.27 -29.27 -3.92
C GLN A 68 -2.15 -28.57 -5.29
N GLN A 69 -2.93 -29.01 -6.28
CA GLN A 69 -2.97 -28.34 -7.58
C GLN A 69 -3.48 -26.90 -7.47
N SER A 70 -4.53 -26.67 -6.69
CA SER A 70 -5.09 -25.33 -6.45
C SER A 70 -4.05 -24.42 -5.77
N PHE A 71 -3.37 -24.92 -4.74
CA PHE A 71 -2.30 -24.18 -4.07
C PHE A 71 -1.15 -23.82 -5.03
N ASN A 72 -0.66 -24.77 -5.82
CA ASN A 72 0.40 -24.50 -6.79
C ASN A 72 -0.04 -23.45 -7.83
N MET A 73 -1.31 -23.45 -8.22
CA MET A 73 -1.87 -22.45 -9.13
C MET A 73 -1.99 -21.07 -8.48
N GLU A 74 -2.40 -21.00 -7.22
CA GLU A 74 -2.45 -19.75 -6.46
C GLU A 74 -1.08 -19.11 -6.36
N GLN A 75 -0.05 -19.90 -6.04
CA GLN A 75 1.35 -19.47 -6.05
C GLN A 75 1.79 -18.94 -7.42
N ALA A 76 1.44 -19.63 -8.51
CA ALA A 76 1.76 -19.19 -9.87
C ALA A 76 1.01 -17.91 -10.27
N ASN A 77 -0.24 -17.75 -9.84
CA ASN A 77 -1.01 -16.53 -10.05
C ASN A 77 -0.40 -15.35 -9.29
N TYR A 78 0.01 -15.56 -8.03
CA TYR A 78 0.70 -14.55 -7.25
C TYR A 78 1.98 -14.09 -7.94
N ALA A 79 2.84 -15.04 -8.33
CA ALA A 79 4.07 -14.72 -9.07
C ALA A 79 3.77 -13.97 -10.38
N THR A 80 2.73 -14.36 -11.11
CA THR A 80 2.29 -13.67 -12.32
C THR A 80 1.85 -12.24 -12.04
N GLN A 81 1.16 -12.01 -10.92
CA GLN A 81 0.73 -10.67 -10.52
C GLN A 81 1.95 -9.81 -10.18
N THR A 82 2.89 -10.31 -9.38
CA THR A 82 4.15 -9.62 -9.08
C THR A 82 4.92 -9.25 -10.35
N LEU A 83 4.96 -10.15 -11.35
CA LEU A 83 5.59 -9.86 -12.64
C LEU A 83 4.86 -8.76 -13.42
N LYS A 84 3.52 -8.70 -13.37
CA LYS A 84 2.75 -7.61 -14.00
C LYS A 84 3.01 -6.28 -13.32
N ASP A 85 3.07 -6.25 -11.99
CA ASP A 85 3.33 -5.03 -11.23
C ASP A 85 4.75 -4.52 -11.54
N THR A 86 5.73 -5.43 -11.55
CA THR A 86 7.12 -5.13 -11.95
C THR A 86 7.18 -4.55 -13.36
N LYS A 87 6.43 -5.14 -14.31
CA LYS A 87 6.35 -4.62 -15.67
C LYS A 87 5.79 -3.20 -15.69
N THR A 88 4.72 -2.93 -14.94
CA THR A 88 4.13 -1.59 -14.84
C THR A 88 5.15 -0.57 -14.33
N THR A 89 5.92 -0.91 -13.29
CA THR A 89 7.01 -0.07 -12.79
C THR A 89 8.07 0.18 -13.85
N VAL A 90 8.52 -0.86 -14.56
CA VAL A 90 9.52 -0.73 -15.63
C VAL A 90 9.00 0.14 -16.78
N ASP A 91 7.73 0.00 -17.16
CA ASP A 91 7.11 0.82 -18.20
C ASP A 91 7.02 2.30 -17.76
N ALA A 92 6.69 2.57 -16.49
CA ALA A 92 6.73 3.92 -15.91
C ALA A 92 8.15 4.51 -15.90
N MET A 93 9.16 3.72 -15.52
CA MET A 93 10.57 4.15 -15.56
C MET A 93 11.01 4.49 -16.99
N LYS A 94 10.62 3.68 -17.98
CA LYS A 94 10.93 3.97 -19.40
C LYS A 94 10.30 5.28 -19.85
N LEU A 95 9.06 5.55 -19.42
CA LEU A 95 8.40 6.82 -19.72
C LEU A 95 9.15 7.99 -19.06
N GLY A 96 9.53 7.87 -17.79
CA GLY A 96 10.32 8.88 -17.09
C GLY A 96 11.67 9.15 -17.76
N VAL A 97 12.40 8.10 -18.16
CA VAL A 97 13.66 8.24 -18.91
C VAL A 97 13.44 8.93 -20.26
N LYS A 98 12.33 8.65 -20.96
CA LYS A 98 12.00 9.31 -22.23
C LYS A 98 11.73 10.80 -22.03
N GLU A 99 10.99 11.18 -20.99
CA GLU A 99 10.71 12.59 -20.70
C GLU A 99 11.98 13.31 -20.23
N MET A 100 12.78 12.69 -19.37
CA MET A 100 14.08 13.22 -18.96
C MET A 100 14.99 13.49 -20.17
N LYS A 101 15.07 12.56 -21.14
CA LYS A 101 15.83 12.77 -22.37
C LYS A 101 15.28 13.91 -23.23
N LYS A 102 13.98 14.17 -23.18
CA LYS A 102 13.34 15.25 -23.93
C LYS A 102 13.62 16.60 -23.27
N GLU A 103 13.51 16.70 -21.95
CA GLU A 103 13.87 17.92 -21.21
C GLU A 103 15.36 18.21 -21.32
N TYR A 104 16.22 17.19 -21.25
CA TYR A 104 17.66 17.35 -21.42
C TYR A 104 18.05 17.94 -22.78
N LYS A 105 17.26 17.69 -23.84
CA LYS A 105 17.48 18.31 -25.16
C LYS A 105 17.06 19.77 -25.24
N LYS A 106 16.23 20.25 -24.30
CA LYS A 106 15.84 21.67 -24.22
C LYS A 106 16.84 22.48 -23.41
N VAL A 107 17.70 21.82 -22.63
CA VAL A 107 18.85 22.46 -22.02
C VAL A 107 19.79 22.85 -23.16
N ASN A 108 19.79 24.13 -23.52
CA ASN A 108 20.75 24.67 -24.47
C ASN A 108 22.12 24.71 -23.77
N LEU A 109 23.08 23.96 -24.30
CA LEU A 109 24.47 24.00 -23.83
C LEU A 109 25.06 25.41 -23.99
N ASP A 110 24.68 26.12 -25.05
CA ASP A 110 25.09 27.51 -25.28
C ASP A 110 24.66 28.43 -24.12
N GLN A 111 23.48 28.20 -23.54
CA GLN A 111 23.01 28.95 -22.37
C GLN A 111 23.72 28.54 -21.08
N ILE A 112 24.37 27.38 -21.03
CA ILE A 112 25.21 26.98 -19.90
C ILE A 112 26.59 27.61 -20.01
N GLU A 113 27.15 27.75 -21.22
CA GLU A 113 28.37 28.53 -21.45
C GLU A 113 28.13 30.01 -21.11
N ASP A 114 27.04 30.61 -21.61
CA ASP A 114 26.67 31.99 -21.24
C ASP A 114 26.47 32.15 -19.71
N LEU A 115 25.84 31.17 -19.06
CA LEU A 115 25.63 31.22 -17.60
C LEU A 115 26.91 30.97 -16.80
N GLN A 116 27.87 30.22 -17.36
CA GLN A 116 29.19 30.01 -16.77
C GLN A 116 30.04 31.27 -16.90
N ASP A 117 29.99 31.94 -18.05
CA ASP A 117 30.62 33.24 -18.27
C ASP A 117 29.99 34.31 -17.38
N ASP A 118 28.66 34.39 -17.27
CA ASP A 118 27.96 35.30 -16.34
C ASP A 118 28.31 34.99 -14.86
N LEU A 119 28.49 33.72 -14.49
CA LEU A 119 28.95 33.32 -13.14
C LEU A 119 30.41 33.72 -12.90
N SER A 120 31.27 33.59 -13.90
CA SER A 120 32.67 34.02 -13.83
C SER A 120 32.75 35.53 -13.70
N ASP A 121 31.98 36.26 -14.51
CA ASP A 121 31.86 37.71 -14.45
C ASP A 121 31.29 38.16 -13.11
N MET A 122 30.31 37.45 -12.54
CA MET A 122 29.74 37.76 -11.22
C MET A 122 30.72 37.47 -10.08
N LEU A 123 31.53 36.40 -10.17
CA LEU A 123 32.60 36.12 -9.20
C LEU A 123 33.73 37.15 -9.30
N GLU A 124 34.15 37.53 -10.51
CA GLU A 124 35.08 38.63 -10.72
C GLU A 124 34.51 39.96 -10.22
N MET A 125 33.22 40.23 -10.44
CA MET A 125 32.55 41.41 -9.87
C MET A 125 32.46 41.34 -8.35
N THR A 126 32.35 40.15 -7.76
CA THR A 126 32.30 39.96 -6.30
C THR A 126 33.68 40.20 -5.69
N ASP A 127 34.74 39.71 -6.34
CA ASP A 127 36.13 39.96 -5.96
C ASP A 127 36.50 41.43 -6.18
N GLU A 128 36.06 42.04 -7.29
CA GLU A 128 36.24 43.47 -7.58
C GLU A 128 35.39 44.33 -6.64
N VAL A 129 34.20 43.90 -6.23
CA VAL A 129 33.40 44.56 -5.17
C VAL A 129 34.10 44.44 -3.82
N GLN A 130 34.70 43.31 -3.46
CA GLN A 130 35.51 43.18 -2.25
C GLN A 130 36.79 44.05 -2.31
N GLU A 131 37.37 44.22 -3.49
CA GLU A 131 38.57 45.02 -3.73
C GLU A 131 38.28 46.54 -3.80
N VAL A 132 37.16 46.95 -4.40
CA VAL A 132 36.68 48.34 -4.52
C VAL A 132 36.01 48.84 -3.24
N LEU A 133 35.32 47.95 -2.51
CA LEU A 133 35.01 48.17 -1.08
C LEU A 133 36.26 48.07 -0.20
N GLY A 134 37.45 48.03 -0.82
CA GLY A 134 38.79 48.09 -0.26
C GLY A 134 38.83 48.51 1.19
N ARG A 135 38.79 47.48 2.04
CA ARG A 135 38.90 47.49 3.50
C ARG A 135 37.61 47.74 4.27
N SER A 136 37.27 46.67 5.00
CA SER A 136 36.79 46.64 6.39
C SER A 136 35.39 46.06 6.55
N TYR A 137 35.29 44.74 6.45
CA TYR A 137 35.09 43.93 7.66
C TYR A 137 36.05 42.73 7.52
N ASN A 138 37.31 42.83 7.93
CA ASN A 138 37.66 42.43 9.29
C ASN A 138 36.43 42.34 10.22
N VAL A 139 35.61 41.30 10.02
CA VAL A 139 35.31 40.44 11.16
C VAL A 139 36.66 39.75 11.43
N GLY A 140 37.66 40.44 11.98
CA GLY A 140 37.59 40.96 13.33
C GLY A 140 37.59 39.72 14.19
N GLU A 141 38.73 39.38 14.79
CA GLU A 141 38.86 38.30 15.77
C GLU A 141 38.00 38.55 17.05
N ASP A 142 36.92 39.32 16.94
CA ASP A 142 36.09 39.87 18.03
C ASP A 142 34.60 39.57 17.78
N VAL A 143 34.27 38.40 17.23
CA VAL A 143 32.94 37.82 17.50
C VAL A 143 33.03 37.27 18.92
N ASP A 144 32.45 37.98 19.90
CA ASP A 144 32.40 37.49 21.28
C ASP A 144 31.40 36.33 21.34
N GLU A 145 31.91 35.10 21.43
CA GLU A 145 31.09 33.88 21.51
C GLU A 145 30.03 33.97 22.63
N ALA A 146 30.27 34.77 23.68
CA ALA A 146 29.34 34.99 24.78
C ALA A 146 28.07 35.76 24.38
N ASP A 147 28.14 36.69 23.43
CA ASP A 147 26.96 37.46 22.98
C ASP A 147 26.10 36.61 22.04
N LEU A 148 26.74 35.77 21.21
CA LEU A 148 26.06 34.79 20.35
C LEU A 148 25.39 33.68 21.16
N GLU A 149 26.00 33.22 22.26
CA GLU A 149 25.39 32.22 23.14
C GLU A 149 24.16 32.79 23.88
N ALA A 150 24.20 34.07 24.28
CA ALA A 150 23.05 34.74 24.88
C ALA A 150 21.88 34.93 23.89
N GLU A 151 22.15 35.27 22.63
CA GLU A 151 21.11 35.31 21.58
C GLU A 151 20.55 33.91 21.27
N LEU A 152 21.38 32.87 21.27
CA LEU A 152 20.96 31.48 21.06
C LEU A 152 20.07 30.98 22.21
N GLU A 153 20.41 31.33 23.45
CA GLU A 153 19.60 30.99 24.64
C GLU A 153 18.24 31.70 24.60
N ALA A 154 18.20 32.97 24.20
CA ALA A 154 16.93 33.71 24.02
C ALA A 154 16.04 33.09 22.91
N LEU A 155 16.62 32.61 21.81
CA LEU A 155 15.87 31.93 20.74
C LEU A 155 15.39 30.53 21.19
N GLY A 156 16.13 29.86 22.07
CA GLY A 156 15.75 28.59 22.67
C GLY A 156 14.56 28.73 23.64
N ASP A 157 14.53 29.80 24.43
CA ASP A 157 13.45 30.05 25.39
C ASP A 157 12.11 30.38 24.69
N ASP A 158 12.14 31.05 23.53
CA ASP A 158 10.92 31.27 22.71
C ASP A 158 10.42 29.99 22.01
N MET A 159 11.26 28.97 21.82
CA MET A 159 10.84 27.69 21.21
C MET A 159 10.39 26.64 22.25
N PHE A 160 10.83 26.77 23.51
CA PHE A 160 10.45 25.89 24.62
C PHE A 160 9.34 26.42 25.52
N ALA A 161 8.97 27.71 25.41
CA ALA A 161 7.80 28.28 26.11
C ALA A 161 6.44 27.90 25.47
N GLU A 162 6.43 27.25 24.31
CA GLU A 162 5.23 26.64 23.70
C GLU A 162 5.32 25.10 23.53
N ASP A 163 6.20 24.40 24.25
CA ASP A 163 6.09 22.94 24.42
C ASP A 163 5.18 22.57 25.61
N ASP A 164 4.06 23.31 25.74
CA ASP A 164 2.94 22.86 26.53
C ASP A 164 2.24 21.78 25.71
N SER A 165 2.71 20.54 25.92
CA SER A 165 2.25 19.23 25.42
C SER A 165 0.75 18.91 25.56
N SER A 166 -0.10 19.94 25.60
CA SER A 166 -1.56 19.97 25.47
C SER A 166 -2.06 19.46 24.10
N TYR A 167 -1.23 19.46 23.05
CA TYR A 167 -1.66 18.99 21.71
C TYR A 167 -1.77 17.45 21.58
N LEU A 168 -1.27 16.67 22.55
CA LEU A 168 -1.22 15.21 22.44
C LEU A 168 -2.23 14.45 23.31
N ASP A 169 -3.04 15.12 24.15
CA ASP A 169 -3.87 14.43 25.14
C ASP A 169 -5.36 14.84 25.20
N GLU A 170 -5.89 15.51 24.18
CA GLU A 170 -7.36 15.64 24.01
C GLU A 170 -7.91 14.62 22.99
N PRO A 171 -8.89 13.78 23.36
CA PRO A 171 -9.52 12.85 22.44
C PRO A 171 -10.21 13.65 21.33
N ILE A 172 -9.71 13.49 20.11
CA ILE A 172 -10.22 14.09 18.88
C ILE A 172 -11.71 13.75 18.76
N ASN A 173 -12.57 14.67 19.21
CA ASN A 173 -13.98 14.65 18.91
C ASN A 173 -14.11 15.15 17.46
N ALA A 174 -13.67 14.32 16.52
CA ALA A 174 -13.74 14.61 15.11
C ALA A 174 -15.22 14.79 14.74
N PRO A 175 -15.62 15.93 14.15
CA PRO A 175 -16.97 16.08 13.65
C PRO A 175 -17.24 14.97 12.62
N ALA A 176 -18.43 14.36 12.71
CA ALA A 176 -18.83 13.30 11.80
C ALA A 176 -18.69 13.77 10.34
N ALA A 177 -18.19 12.88 9.48
CA ALA A 177 -18.01 13.17 8.07
C ALA A 177 -19.33 13.68 7.45
N PRO A 178 -19.31 14.77 6.65
CA PRO A 178 -20.52 15.34 6.07
C PRO A 178 -21.19 14.33 5.13
N GLU A 179 -22.49 14.08 5.33
CA GLU A 179 -23.28 13.06 4.61
C GLU A 179 -23.72 13.48 3.19
N THR A 180 -23.26 14.60 2.66
CA THR A 180 -23.75 15.14 1.37
C THR A 180 -22.73 14.97 0.25
N ALA A 181 -23.15 14.30 -0.83
CA ALA A 181 -22.35 14.01 -2.02
C ALA A 181 -21.80 15.28 -2.71
N PRO A 182 -20.66 15.19 -3.44
CA PRO A 182 -19.97 16.36 -3.96
C PRO A 182 -20.77 17.01 -5.11
N GLY A 183 -20.89 18.34 -5.06
CA GLY A 183 -21.50 19.16 -6.12
C GLY A 183 -22.68 20.04 -5.72
N GLY A 184 -22.93 20.27 -4.42
CA GLY A 184 -23.99 21.16 -3.93
C GLY A 184 -23.43 22.41 -3.26
N GLU A 185 -23.87 23.60 -3.71
CA GLU A 185 -23.61 24.88 -3.04
C GLU A 185 -24.03 24.80 -1.57
N SER A 186 -23.14 25.22 -0.67
CA SER A 186 -23.35 25.13 0.78
C SER A 186 -23.47 26.54 1.37
N MET A 187 -24.45 26.72 2.26
CA MET A 187 -24.63 27.96 3.02
C MET A 187 -24.15 27.79 4.45
N LYS A 188 -23.37 28.76 4.93
CA LYS A 188 -22.96 28.86 6.33
C LYS A 188 -23.32 30.25 6.85
N ASP A 189 -24.11 30.30 7.92
CA ASP A 189 -24.59 31.54 8.55
C ASP A 189 -25.25 32.55 7.58
N GLY A 190 -26.00 32.03 6.59
CA GLY A 190 -26.73 32.85 5.62
C GLY A 190 -25.90 33.41 4.46
N VAL A 191 -24.62 33.03 4.36
CA VAL A 191 -23.73 33.41 3.26
C VAL A 191 -23.39 32.18 2.42
N LEU A 192 -23.50 32.31 1.09
CA LEU A 192 -23.08 31.28 0.14
C LEU A 192 -21.55 31.18 0.18
N VAL A 193 -21.04 29.99 0.45
CA VAL A 193 -19.59 29.72 0.47
C VAL A 193 -19.23 28.70 -0.61
N ASP A 194 -18.02 28.81 -1.15
CA ASP A 194 -17.47 27.84 -2.09
C ASP A 194 -16.92 26.58 -1.39
N GLU A 195 -16.35 25.65 -2.16
CA GLU A 195 -15.80 24.38 -1.67
C GLU A 195 -14.62 24.53 -0.70
N PHE A 196 -14.00 25.71 -0.63
CA PHE A 196 -12.96 26.03 0.35
C PHE A 196 -13.52 26.77 1.57
N GLY A 197 -14.85 26.95 1.65
CA GLY A 197 -15.52 27.63 2.75
C GLY A 197 -15.35 29.15 2.72
N LEU A 198 -14.95 29.73 1.58
CA LEU A 198 -14.81 31.16 1.40
C LEU A 198 -16.13 31.76 0.92
N PRO A 199 -16.54 32.94 1.43
CA PRO A 199 -17.77 33.59 1.00
C PRO A 199 -17.68 33.96 -0.49
N GLN A 200 -18.67 33.52 -1.26
CA GLN A 200 -18.75 33.86 -2.67
C GLN A 200 -19.07 35.35 -2.80
N LEU A 201 -18.15 36.09 -3.43
CA LEU A 201 -18.35 37.51 -3.74
C LEU A 201 -19.49 37.64 -4.75
N PRO A 202 -20.42 38.62 -4.59
CA PRO A 202 -21.44 38.85 -5.59
C PRO A 202 -20.76 39.26 -6.91
N ALA A 203 -21.04 38.53 -7.99
CA ALA A 203 -20.62 38.91 -9.32
C ALA A 203 -21.17 40.32 -9.63
N SER A 204 -20.28 41.26 -9.97
CA SER A 204 -20.67 42.58 -10.50
C SER A 204 -21.06 42.49 -11.96
#